data_AF-A0A059G4C5-F1
#
_entry.id   AF-A0A059G4C5-F1
#
_cell.length_a   1.000
_cell.length_b   1.000
_cell.length_c   1.000
_cell.angle_alpha   90.00
_cell.angle_beta   90.00
_cell.angle_gamma   90.00
#
_symmetry.space_group_name_H-M   'P 1'
#
loop_
_entity.id
_entity.type
_entity.pdbx_description
1 polymer ?
#
loop_
_entity_poly.entity_id
_entity_poly.type
_entity_poly.pdbx_seq_one_letter_code
_entity_poly.pdbx_strand_id
1 'polypeptide(L)'
;MTDWPADISGVLGGHTITVRGGYQYDGRVNADLDELAVADAARQLKSRNLNSIALSALFAPVNDAMELRAAEIISHEHPDCAITLSSRIGRIGLLERENAGIMNASLVTLARDTVTGFKSALEELGIAAPFYVSQNDGTLMSADFVEQYPVLTFASGPTNSMRGAAYLSGLKDALVADIGGTTTDIGVLSNGFPRESSVMVDIGGVRTNFRMPDIIALGLGGGSIVTLLKGGGVQIGPQSVGYNITTQAVVFGGETLTATDLAVAAGYADIGDRSRVARLDKRVIEDGVTEMHRLVEAGLDRMKTSGDAAPLVLVGGGSVLINRELKGISEVRTHSDAGVANAIGASIAKIGGETDKVYSYDVEGREAAMEDAIASAKARAVAAGAGADSLEIMDIEELPLAYVPGGAVRLRVKVAGDLAAAGVNQR
;
A
#
# COMPACT_ATOMS: atom_id res chain seq x y z
N MET A 1 -13.29 15.89 -8.56
CA MET A 1 -13.82 15.26 -7.32
C MET A 1 -15.05 14.41 -7.65
N THR A 2 -14.86 13.32 -8.37
CA THR A 2 -15.97 12.44 -8.81
C THR A 2 -16.06 11.24 -7.87
N ASP A 3 -17.28 10.86 -7.47
CA ASP A 3 -17.59 9.73 -6.58
C ASP A 3 -17.02 9.81 -5.15
N TRP A 4 -16.76 11.03 -4.65
CA TRP A 4 -16.37 11.20 -3.25
C TRP A 4 -17.60 11.14 -2.33
N PRO A 5 -17.47 10.53 -1.14
CA PRO A 5 -18.49 10.64 -0.09
C PRO A 5 -18.86 12.09 0.24
N ALA A 6 -20.13 12.31 0.59
CA ALA A 6 -20.69 13.66 0.78
C ALA A 6 -20.05 14.41 1.96
N ASP A 7 -19.70 13.69 3.02
CA ASP A 7 -19.00 14.22 4.19
C ASP A 7 -17.58 14.68 3.84
N ILE A 8 -16.81 13.86 3.12
CA ILE A 8 -15.43 14.20 2.72
C ILE A 8 -15.42 15.33 1.69
N SER A 9 -16.30 15.25 0.68
CA SER A 9 -16.40 16.29 -0.35
C SER A 9 -16.86 17.63 0.22
N GLY A 10 -17.74 17.63 1.22
CA GLY A 10 -18.17 18.82 1.94
C GLY A 10 -17.03 19.55 2.66
N VAL A 11 -16.08 18.80 3.24
CA VAL A 11 -14.90 19.38 3.91
C VAL A 11 -13.91 19.99 2.92
N LEU A 12 -13.72 19.37 1.75
CA LEU A 12 -12.76 19.83 0.74
C LEU A 12 -13.24 21.05 -0.07
N GLY A 13 -14.53 21.39 0.00
CA GLY A 13 -15.05 22.66 -0.54
C GLY A 13 -15.13 22.77 -2.06
N GLY A 14 -14.82 21.71 -2.82
CA GLY A 14 -15.05 21.63 -4.27
C GLY A 14 -14.28 22.66 -5.11
N HIS A 15 -13.07 23.04 -4.68
CA HIS A 15 -12.26 24.05 -5.35
C HIS A 15 -11.58 23.50 -6.62
N THR A 16 -12.28 23.59 -7.76
CA THR A 16 -11.77 23.12 -9.06
C THR A 16 -11.62 24.27 -10.04
N ILE A 17 -10.50 24.32 -10.77
CA ILE A 17 -10.28 25.21 -11.91
C ILE A 17 -9.79 24.35 -13.07
N THR A 18 -10.43 24.47 -14.23
CA THR A 18 -10.02 23.78 -15.45
C THR A 18 -9.32 24.75 -16.39
N VAL A 19 -8.15 24.35 -16.86
CA VAL A 19 -7.34 25.11 -17.84
C VAL A 19 -7.22 24.30 -19.13
N ARG A 20 -7.02 24.99 -20.25
CA ARG A 20 -6.76 24.34 -21.53
C ARG A 20 -5.39 23.67 -21.51
N GLY A 21 -5.34 22.43 -21.99
CA GLY A 21 -4.12 21.65 -22.12
C GLY A 21 -4.45 20.15 -22.20
N GLY A 22 -3.44 19.34 -22.45
CA GLY A 22 -3.51 17.89 -22.36
C GLY A 22 -2.92 17.20 -23.59
N TYR A 23 -2.68 15.91 -23.43
CA TYR A 23 -2.17 15.04 -24.48
C TYR A 23 -3.26 14.14 -25.04
N GLN A 24 -2.96 13.52 -26.17
CA GLN A 24 -3.64 12.33 -26.68
C GLN A 24 -3.12 11.08 -25.96
N TYR A 25 -3.77 9.94 -26.18
CA TYR A 25 -3.39 8.66 -25.57
C TYR A 25 -1.95 8.20 -25.90
N ASP A 26 -1.37 8.70 -26.99
CA ASP A 26 -0.02 8.41 -27.47
C ASP A 26 1.01 9.48 -27.07
N GLY A 27 0.62 10.42 -26.19
CA GLY A 27 1.51 11.48 -25.70
C GLY A 27 1.70 12.66 -26.66
N ARG A 28 1.08 12.65 -27.86
CA ARG A 28 1.04 13.83 -28.73
C ARG A 28 0.20 14.94 -28.12
N VAL A 29 0.54 16.19 -28.39
CA VAL A 29 -0.22 17.35 -27.89
C VAL A 29 -1.65 17.31 -28.46
N ASN A 30 -2.66 17.31 -27.58
CA ASN A 30 -4.05 17.49 -27.96
C ASN A 30 -4.40 18.99 -28.03
N ALA A 31 -3.99 19.74 -27.01
CA ALA A 31 -4.12 21.19 -26.97
C ALA A 31 -2.93 21.78 -26.20
N ASP A 32 -2.37 22.88 -26.71
CA ASP A 32 -1.31 23.60 -26.01
C ASP A 32 -1.77 24.06 -24.61
N LEU A 33 -0.83 24.08 -23.67
CA LEU A 33 -1.07 24.54 -22.31
C LEU A 33 -1.30 26.06 -22.31
N ASP A 34 -2.42 26.49 -21.76
CA ASP A 34 -2.69 27.91 -21.55
C ASP A 34 -1.96 28.39 -20.27
N GLU A 35 -0.70 28.78 -20.43
CA GLU A 35 0.16 29.21 -19.32
C GLU A 35 -0.39 30.43 -18.57
N LEU A 36 -1.06 31.35 -19.26
CA LEU A 36 -1.67 32.52 -18.65
C LEU A 36 -2.87 32.12 -17.78
N ALA A 37 -3.69 31.19 -18.24
CA ALA A 37 -4.78 30.64 -17.44
C ALA A 37 -4.27 29.86 -16.22
N VAL A 38 -3.14 29.15 -16.33
CA VAL A 38 -2.48 28.51 -15.17
C VAL A 38 -2.02 29.55 -14.14
N ALA A 39 -1.35 30.62 -14.59
CA ALA A 39 -0.90 31.69 -13.70
C ALA A 39 -2.08 32.40 -13.01
N ASP A 40 -3.19 32.64 -13.73
CA ASP A 40 -4.39 33.21 -13.15
C ASP A 40 -5.06 32.27 -12.13
N ALA A 41 -5.15 30.98 -12.45
CA ALA A 41 -5.64 29.96 -11.52
C ALA A 41 -4.81 29.93 -10.23
N ALA A 42 -3.48 29.98 -10.33
CA ALA A 42 -2.58 30.02 -9.18
C ALA A 42 -2.84 31.24 -8.28
N ARG A 43 -2.97 32.44 -8.88
CA ARG A 43 -3.29 33.68 -8.15
C ARG A 43 -4.68 33.60 -7.48
N GLN A 44 -5.67 33.00 -8.15
CA GLN A 44 -7.00 32.78 -7.57
C GLN A 44 -6.93 31.83 -6.36
N LEU A 45 -6.23 30.70 -6.47
CA LEU A 45 -6.08 29.74 -5.37
C LEU A 45 -5.34 30.36 -4.17
N LYS A 46 -4.28 31.11 -4.43
CA LYS A 46 -3.55 31.88 -3.41
C LYS A 46 -4.45 32.88 -2.67
N SER A 47 -5.29 33.63 -3.41
CA SER A 47 -6.22 34.59 -2.80
C SER A 47 -7.26 33.94 -1.86
N ARG A 48 -7.51 32.63 -2.03
CA ARG A 48 -8.40 31.82 -1.19
C ARG A 48 -7.66 31.10 -0.06
N ASN A 49 -6.35 31.34 0.10
CA ASN A 49 -5.48 30.66 1.07
C ASN A 49 -5.48 29.12 0.89
N LEU A 50 -5.56 28.65 -0.35
CA LEU A 50 -5.47 27.24 -0.69
C LEU A 50 -4.00 26.90 -0.99
N ASN A 51 -3.33 26.26 -0.04
CA ASN A 51 -1.89 26.01 -0.07
C ASN A 51 -1.51 24.57 -0.47
N SER A 52 -2.48 23.76 -0.89
CA SER A 52 -2.24 22.44 -1.43
C SER A 52 -3.04 22.26 -2.71
N ILE A 53 -2.36 21.92 -3.80
CA ILE A 53 -2.90 21.92 -5.16
C ILE A 53 -2.61 20.57 -5.80
N ALA A 54 -3.64 19.90 -6.29
CA ALA A 54 -3.50 18.72 -7.14
C ALA A 54 -3.62 19.10 -8.62
N LEU A 55 -2.69 18.64 -9.45
CA LEU A 55 -2.68 18.82 -10.89
C LEU A 55 -2.92 17.50 -11.60
N SER A 56 -3.91 17.47 -12.49
CA SER A 56 -4.23 16.30 -13.32
C SER A 56 -4.40 16.72 -14.78
N ALA A 57 -3.46 16.34 -15.63
CA ALA A 57 -3.57 16.55 -17.09
C ALA A 57 -4.00 15.27 -17.82
N LEU A 58 -4.74 15.42 -18.92
CA LEU A 58 -5.10 14.28 -19.78
C LEU A 58 -3.84 13.55 -20.27
N PHE A 59 -3.81 12.24 -20.04
CA PHE A 59 -2.68 11.34 -20.36
C PHE A 59 -1.31 11.76 -19.80
N ALA A 60 -1.29 12.46 -18.65
CA ALA A 60 -0.06 12.83 -17.95
C ALA A 60 0.88 11.65 -17.60
N PRO A 61 0.41 10.42 -17.32
CA PRO A 61 1.32 9.27 -17.14
C PRO A 61 2.12 8.91 -18.39
N VAL A 62 1.59 9.23 -19.59
CA VAL A 62 2.29 9.01 -20.88
C VAL A 62 3.28 10.14 -21.16
N ASN A 63 2.87 11.38 -20.90
CA ASN A 63 3.70 12.57 -21.05
C ASN A 63 3.35 13.58 -19.94
N ASP A 64 4.26 13.77 -18.98
CA ASP A 64 4.04 14.61 -17.80
C ASP A 64 4.48 16.06 -17.99
N ALA A 65 5.01 16.43 -19.16
CA ALA A 65 5.65 17.73 -19.36
C ALA A 65 4.69 18.92 -19.12
N MET A 66 3.39 18.78 -19.43
CA MET A 66 2.40 19.81 -19.10
C MET A 66 2.13 19.94 -17.59
N GLU A 67 2.11 18.84 -16.83
CA GLU A 67 1.98 18.91 -15.37
C GLU A 67 3.21 19.56 -14.75
N LEU A 68 4.40 19.20 -15.23
CA LEU A 68 5.66 19.82 -14.80
C LEU A 68 5.69 21.32 -15.10
N ARG A 69 5.34 21.70 -16.33
CA ARG A 69 5.30 23.12 -16.74
C ARG A 69 4.27 23.93 -15.95
N ALA A 70 3.08 23.36 -15.72
CA ALA A 70 2.08 24.01 -14.89
C ALA A 70 2.55 24.19 -13.44
N ALA A 71 3.24 23.19 -12.89
CA ALA A 71 3.79 23.24 -11.54
C ALA A 71 4.87 24.33 -11.39
N GLU A 72 5.73 24.54 -12.39
CA GLU A 72 6.69 25.65 -12.41
C GLU A 72 5.99 27.01 -12.33
N ILE A 73 4.96 27.21 -13.15
CA ILE A 73 4.18 28.46 -13.19
C ILE A 73 3.46 28.68 -11.85
N ILE A 74 2.81 27.65 -11.31
CA ILE A 74 2.11 27.74 -10.03
C ILE A 74 3.07 28.04 -8.90
N SER A 75 4.26 27.42 -8.88
CA SER A 75 5.29 27.68 -7.86
C SER A 75 5.80 29.12 -7.92
N HIS A 76 5.81 29.75 -9.10
CA HIS A 76 6.17 31.16 -9.24
C HIS A 76 5.11 32.10 -8.65
N GLU A 77 3.84 31.86 -8.95
CA GLU A 77 2.72 32.72 -8.52
C GLU A 77 2.30 32.47 -7.05
N HIS A 78 2.43 31.22 -6.61
CA HIS A 78 2.07 30.72 -5.28
C HIS A 78 3.20 29.89 -4.66
N PRO A 79 4.29 30.55 -4.20
CA PRO A 79 5.50 29.87 -3.74
C PRO A 79 5.32 29.06 -2.44
N ASP A 80 4.29 29.35 -1.66
CA ASP A 80 4.03 28.68 -0.38
C ASP A 80 3.17 27.41 -0.54
N CYS A 81 2.71 27.09 -1.76
CA CYS A 81 1.86 25.93 -1.97
C CYS A 81 2.64 24.62 -2.13
N ALA A 82 2.03 23.53 -1.69
CA ALA A 82 2.39 22.18 -2.07
C ALA A 82 1.69 21.81 -3.39
N ILE A 83 2.44 21.25 -4.33
CA ILE A 83 1.91 20.82 -5.62
C ILE A 83 2.02 19.30 -5.72
N THR A 84 0.89 18.65 -5.94
CA THR A 84 0.80 17.23 -6.23
C THR A 84 0.61 17.03 -7.73
N LEU A 85 1.53 16.28 -8.35
CA LEU A 85 1.39 15.84 -9.75
C LEU A 85 0.73 14.48 -9.82
N SER A 86 -0.41 14.38 -10.50
CA SER A 86 -1.17 13.13 -10.58
C SER A 86 -0.41 12.04 -11.35
N SER A 87 0.44 12.43 -12.31
CA SER A 87 1.32 11.56 -13.10
C SER A 87 2.36 10.79 -12.26
N ARG A 88 2.64 11.24 -11.04
CA ARG A 88 3.60 10.60 -10.12
C ARG A 88 2.94 9.60 -9.16
N ILE A 89 1.60 9.54 -9.14
CA ILE A 89 0.82 8.73 -8.19
C ILE A 89 0.11 7.58 -8.91
N GLY A 90 -0.79 7.92 -9.84
CA GLY A 90 -1.75 6.98 -10.40
C GLY A 90 -1.49 6.66 -11.86
N ARG A 91 -2.14 5.59 -12.33
CA ARG A 91 -1.98 5.05 -13.68
C ARG A 91 -2.86 5.77 -14.71
N ILE A 92 -2.92 5.22 -15.91
CA ILE A 92 -3.92 5.58 -16.92
C ILE A 92 -5.34 5.49 -16.32
N GLY A 93 -6.18 6.47 -16.65
CA GLY A 93 -7.46 6.76 -15.99
C GLY A 93 -7.45 8.18 -15.43
N LEU A 94 -8.41 9.02 -15.80
CA LEU A 94 -8.43 10.43 -15.38
C LEU A 94 -9.06 10.61 -14.00
N LEU A 95 -10.23 10.02 -13.78
CA LEU A 95 -11.06 10.28 -12.61
C LEU A 95 -10.40 9.72 -11.34
N GLU A 96 -9.99 8.46 -11.39
CA GLU A 96 -9.35 7.76 -10.28
C GLU A 96 -7.97 8.37 -9.95
N ARG A 97 -7.25 8.83 -10.97
CA ARG A 97 -5.94 9.48 -10.80
C ARG A 97 -6.08 10.90 -10.24
N GLU A 98 -7.09 11.65 -10.69
CA GLU A 98 -7.45 12.93 -10.09
C GLU A 98 -7.80 12.74 -8.62
N ASN A 99 -8.64 11.76 -8.29
CA ASN A 99 -9.01 11.43 -6.92
C ASN A 99 -7.78 11.10 -6.07
N ALA A 100 -6.85 10.29 -6.58
CA ALA A 100 -5.59 9.99 -5.90
C ALA A 100 -4.75 11.25 -5.65
N GLY A 101 -4.64 12.13 -6.65
CA GLY A 101 -3.94 13.41 -6.52
C GLY A 101 -4.55 14.33 -5.46
N ILE A 102 -5.87 14.41 -5.40
CA ILE A 102 -6.60 15.21 -4.39
C ILE A 102 -6.40 14.65 -2.99
N MET A 103 -6.50 13.33 -2.84
CA MET A 103 -6.25 12.64 -1.57
C MET A 103 -4.82 12.89 -1.08
N ASN A 104 -3.84 12.83 -1.99
CA ASN A 104 -2.46 13.14 -1.66
C ASN A 104 -2.28 14.59 -1.22
N ALA A 105 -2.79 15.54 -2.00
CA ALA A 105 -2.74 16.95 -1.67
C ALA A 105 -3.34 17.24 -0.28
N SER A 106 -4.41 16.53 0.12
CA SER A 106 -5.00 16.70 1.45
C SER A 106 -4.12 16.22 2.62
N LEU A 107 -3.08 15.43 2.34
CA LEU A 107 -2.23 14.78 3.35
C LEU A 107 -0.81 15.34 3.43
N VAL A 108 -0.37 16.13 2.44
CA VAL A 108 1.01 16.64 2.36
C VAL A 108 1.45 17.38 3.63
N THR A 109 0.58 18.20 4.24
CA THR A 109 0.93 18.92 5.47
C THR A 109 1.23 17.95 6.62
N LEU A 110 0.35 16.96 6.84
CA LEU A 110 0.56 15.94 7.87
C LEU A 110 1.83 15.13 7.59
N ALA A 111 2.11 14.83 6.32
CA ALA A 111 3.30 14.10 5.92
C ALA A 111 4.59 14.89 6.25
N ARG A 112 4.62 16.19 5.93
CA ARG A 112 5.74 17.08 6.26
C ARG A 112 6.01 17.15 7.77
N ASP A 113 4.96 17.32 8.58
CA ASP A 113 5.09 17.36 10.04
C ASP A 113 5.63 16.03 10.57
N THR A 114 5.10 14.92 10.06
CA THR A 114 5.51 13.56 10.46
C THR A 114 6.97 13.29 10.10
N VAL A 115 7.38 13.57 8.86
CA VAL A 115 8.75 13.36 8.39
C VAL A 115 9.73 14.28 9.11
N THR A 116 9.37 15.53 9.37
CA THR A 116 10.18 16.47 10.16
C THR A 116 10.39 15.97 11.59
N GLY A 117 9.34 15.43 12.21
CA GLY A 117 9.43 14.79 13.53
C GLY A 117 10.40 13.61 13.55
N PHE A 118 10.35 12.73 12.54
CA PHE A 118 11.31 11.63 12.41
C PHE A 118 12.73 12.12 12.16
N LYS A 119 12.94 13.08 11.24
CA LYS A 119 14.27 13.67 10.97
C LYS A 119 14.88 14.23 12.26
N SER A 120 14.10 14.99 13.04
CA SER A 120 14.54 15.55 14.33
C SER A 120 14.89 14.47 15.35
N ALA A 121 14.07 13.43 15.48
CA ALA A 121 14.35 12.32 16.39
C ALA A 121 15.62 11.54 16.00
N LEU A 122 15.86 11.32 14.71
CA LEU A 122 17.08 10.68 14.22
C LEU A 122 18.33 11.52 14.54
N GLU A 123 18.24 12.84 14.36
CA GLU A 123 19.32 13.78 14.70
C GLU A 123 19.61 13.79 16.21
N GLU A 124 18.58 13.85 17.06
CA GLU A 124 18.71 13.78 18.52
C GLU A 124 19.37 12.48 19.00
N LEU A 125 19.08 11.37 18.31
CA LEU A 125 19.69 10.06 18.58
C LEU A 125 21.08 9.90 17.95
N GLY A 126 21.57 10.87 17.18
CA GLY A 126 22.86 10.83 16.49
C GLY A 126 22.92 9.81 15.34
N ILE A 127 21.77 9.47 14.74
CA ILE A 127 21.67 8.52 13.64
C ILE A 127 21.84 9.26 12.31
N ALA A 128 22.99 9.07 11.66
CA ALA A 128 23.34 9.71 10.38
C ALA A 128 22.99 8.86 9.14
N ALA A 129 22.16 7.82 9.29
CA ALA A 129 21.78 6.94 8.19
C ALA A 129 20.71 7.60 7.29
N PRO A 130 20.67 7.28 5.98
CA PRO A 130 19.59 7.73 5.11
C PRO A 130 18.21 7.31 5.62
N PHE A 131 17.26 8.23 5.60
CA PHE A 131 15.89 7.98 6.04
C PHE A 131 14.99 7.57 4.87
N TYR A 132 14.58 6.30 4.88
CA TYR A 132 13.65 5.72 3.93
C TYR A 132 12.39 5.21 4.63
N VAL A 133 11.29 5.19 3.88
CA VAL A 133 9.99 4.67 4.31
C VAL A 133 9.49 3.66 3.27
N SER A 134 8.84 2.60 3.72
CA SER A 134 8.26 1.58 2.83
C SER A 134 7.04 2.10 2.06
N GLN A 135 6.88 1.64 0.83
CA GLN A 135 5.74 1.92 -0.04
C GLN A 135 4.68 0.80 0.01
N ASN A 136 3.54 1.08 -0.63
CA ASN A 136 2.43 0.15 -0.83
C ASN A 136 2.77 -1.08 -1.72
N ASP A 137 3.91 -1.10 -2.41
CA ASP A 137 4.33 -2.24 -3.25
C ASP A 137 5.47 -3.06 -2.61
N GLY A 138 5.84 -2.75 -1.37
CA GLY A 138 6.93 -3.42 -0.66
C GLY A 138 8.33 -2.93 -1.03
N THR A 139 8.44 -1.82 -1.76
CA THR A 139 9.71 -1.12 -2.02
C THR A 139 9.92 0.06 -1.05
N LEU A 140 11.04 0.77 -1.16
CA LEU A 140 11.37 1.95 -0.36
C LEU A 140 11.20 3.25 -1.14
N MET A 141 10.92 4.34 -0.43
CA MET A 141 11.00 5.72 -0.90
C MET A 141 11.77 6.59 0.08
N SER A 142 12.45 7.62 -0.42
CA SER A 142 13.13 8.59 0.44
C SER A 142 12.12 9.43 1.23
N ALA A 143 12.53 9.91 2.40
CA ALA A 143 11.73 10.81 3.22
C ALA A 143 11.19 12.03 2.44
N ASP A 144 12.02 12.63 1.58
CA ASP A 144 11.62 13.80 0.77
C ASP A 144 10.55 13.46 -0.27
N PHE A 145 10.52 12.20 -0.74
CA PHE A 145 9.46 11.73 -1.63
C PHE A 145 8.17 11.45 -0.86
N VAL A 146 8.26 10.93 0.38
CA VAL A 146 7.09 10.74 1.27
C VAL A 146 6.41 12.06 1.56
N GLU A 147 7.16 13.13 1.81
CA GLU A 147 6.61 14.47 2.05
C GLU A 147 5.75 14.97 0.87
N GLN A 148 6.11 14.58 -0.36
CA GLN A 148 5.39 14.96 -1.57
C GLN A 148 4.24 14.00 -1.90
N TYR A 149 4.41 12.71 -1.61
CA TYR A 149 3.50 11.66 -2.05
C TYR A 149 3.07 10.67 -0.93
N PRO A 150 2.52 11.15 0.21
CA PRO A 150 2.19 10.29 1.35
C PRO A 150 1.14 9.20 1.07
N VAL A 151 0.31 9.31 0.02
CA VAL A 151 -0.66 8.25 -0.31
C VAL A 151 0.00 6.92 -0.64
N LEU A 152 1.26 6.95 -1.05
CA LEU A 152 2.04 5.77 -1.39
C LEU A 152 2.50 4.97 -0.15
N THR A 153 2.14 5.39 1.07
CA THR A 153 2.49 4.70 2.33
C THR A 153 1.29 4.05 3.05
N PHE A 154 0.07 4.16 2.50
CA PHE A 154 -1.19 3.70 3.13
C PHE A 154 -1.20 2.22 3.55
N ALA A 155 -0.55 1.36 2.77
CA ALA A 155 -0.51 -0.07 2.99
C ALA A 155 0.92 -0.58 3.27
N SER A 156 1.83 0.31 3.67
CA SER A 156 3.23 -0.02 3.98
C SER A 156 3.38 -1.09 5.07
N GLY A 157 2.47 -1.09 6.06
CA GLY A 157 2.47 -2.10 7.13
C GLY A 157 2.26 -3.52 6.58
N PRO A 158 1.08 -3.84 6.02
CA PRO A 158 0.81 -5.15 5.47
C PRO A 158 1.82 -5.59 4.40
N THR A 159 2.30 -4.68 3.54
CA THR A 159 3.30 -5.01 2.51
C THR A 159 4.64 -5.40 3.12
N ASN A 160 5.09 -4.70 4.15
CA ASN A 160 6.27 -5.09 4.91
C ASN A 160 6.09 -6.47 5.54
N SER A 161 4.94 -6.76 6.15
CA SER A 161 4.67 -8.07 6.72
C SER A 161 4.72 -9.18 5.66
N MET A 162 4.21 -8.95 4.44
CA MET A 162 4.33 -9.88 3.32
C MET A 162 5.78 -10.07 2.87
N ARG A 163 6.55 -8.98 2.77
CA ARG A 163 7.99 -9.05 2.45
C ARG A 163 8.76 -9.86 3.49
N GLY A 164 8.46 -9.65 4.78
CA GLY A 164 8.99 -10.45 5.86
C GLY A 164 8.55 -11.91 5.79
N ALA A 165 7.29 -12.17 5.46
CA ALA A 165 6.77 -13.53 5.26
C ALA A 165 7.51 -14.27 4.14
N ALA A 166 7.74 -13.60 3.01
CA ALA A 166 8.50 -14.16 1.89
C ALA A 166 9.93 -14.53 2.32
N TYR A 167 10.60 -13.62 3.04
CA TYR A 167 11.96 -13.83 3.54
C TYR A 167 12.03 -14.98 4.56
N LEU A 168 11.15 -14.99 5.55
CA LEU A 168 11.13 -15.98 6.63
C LEU A 168 10.75 -17.38 6.15
N SER A 169 9.86 -17.47 5.17
CA SER A 169 9.37 -18.76 4.65
C SER A 169 10.20 -19.31 3.49
N GLY A 170 10.97 -18.45 2.81
CA GLY A 170 11.63 -18.74 1.53
C GLY A 170 10.67 -18.88 0.34
N LEU A 171 9.36 -18.64 0.52
CA LEU A 171 8.36 -18.74 -0.52
C LEU A 171 8.22 -17.41 -1.27
N LYS A 172 8.23 -17.48 -2.61
CA LYS A 172 8.01 -16.32 -3.48
C LYS A 172 6.55 -16.17 -3.91
N ASP A 173 5.81 -17.26 -3.95
CA ASP A 173 4.41 -17.29 -4.37
C ASP A 173 3.59 -18.03 -3.31
N ALA A 174 2.80 -17.27 -2.53
CA ALA A 174 2.04 -17.80 -1.40
C ALA A 174 0.94 -16.82 -0.97
N LEU A 175 -0.08 -17.33 -0.28
CA LEU A 175 -0.95 -16.50 0.54
C LEU A 175 -0.20 -16.09 1.80
N VAL A 176 -0.44 -14.87 2.27
CA VAL A 176 0.07 -14.39 3.56
C VAL A 176 -1.12 -13.92 4.38
N ALA A 177 -1.17 -14.33 5.65
CA ALA A 177 -2.07 -13.75 6.64
C ALA A 177 -1.25 -13.17 7.78
N ASP A 178 -1.23 -11.83 7.88
CA ASP A 178 -0.66 -11.09 9.00
C ASP A 178 -1.72 -10.91 10.07
N ILE A 179 -1.63 -11.72 11.13
CA ILE A 179 -2.61 -11.69 12.23
C ILE A 179 -2.04 -10.86 13.36
N GLY A 180 -2.60 -9.67 13.55
CA GLY A 180 -2.22 -8.73 14.60
C GLY A 180 -3.07 -8.85 15.88
N GLY A 181 -3.02 -7.80 16.69
CA GLY A 181 -3.87 -7.67 17.88
C GLY A 181 -5.31 -7.25 17.58
N THR A 182 -5.57 -6.63 16.44
CA THR A 182 -6.89 -6.07 16.07
C THR A 182 -7.47 -6.67 14.81
N THR A 183 -6.62 -6.92 13.83
CA THR A 183 -6.99 -7.24 12.46
C THR A 183 -6.12 -8.37 11.91
N THR A 184 -6.63 -9.03 10.88
CA THR A 184 -5.89 -9.97 10.05
C THR A 184 -5.86 -9.41 8.64
N ASP A 185 -4.67 -9.13 8.12
CA ASP A 185 -4.47 -8.67 6.75
C ASP A 185 -4.04 -9.84 5.87
N ILE A 186 -4.87 -10.19 4.89
CA ILE A 186 -4.63 -11.29 3.96
C ILE A 186 -4.26 -10.72 2.60
N GLY A 187 -3.18 -11.20 2.01
CA GLY A 187 -2.83 -10.90 0.62
C GLY A 187 -2.02 -12.00 -0.04
N VAL A 188 -1.48 -11.69 -1.21
CA VAL A 188 -0.76 -12.66 -2.04
C VAL A 188 0.65 -12.17 -2.32
N LEU A 189 1.62 -13.07 -2.19
CA LEU A 189 2.95 -12.89 -2.72
C LEU A 189 3.00 -13.39 -4.16
N SER A 190 3.61 -12.59 -5.03
CA SER A 190 3.99 -12.97 -6.37
C SER A 190 5.45 -12.57 -6.59
N ASN A 191 6.30 -13.52 -6.98
CA ASN A 191 7.74 -13.29 -7.13
C ASN A 191 8.41 -12.67 -5.87
N GLY A 192 7.86 -12.97 -4.69
CA GLY A 192 8.30 -12.46 -3.39
C GLY A 192 7.79 -11.07 -3.03
N PHE A 193 7.07 -10.37 -3.93
CA PHE A 193 6.48 -9.06 -3.68
C PHE A 193 4.97 -9.14 -3.46
N PRO A 194 4.36 -8.20 -2.74
CA PRO A 194 2.90 -8.09 -2.68
C PRO A 194 2.30 -8.00 -4.08
N ARG A 195 1.35 -8.88 -4.39
CA ARG A 195 0.54 -8.78 -5.60
C ARG A 195 -0.25 -7.48 -5.53
N GLU A 196 -0.15 -6.68 -6.58
CA GLU A 196 -0.96 -5.48 -6.67
C GLU A 196 -2.39 -5.77 -7.06
N SER A 197 -3.30 -4.91 -6.63
CA SER A 197 -4.67 -4.95 -7.11
C SER A 197 -4.72 -4.63 -8.61
N SER A 198 -5.46 -5.46 -9.36
CA SER A 198 -5.77 -5.24 -10.77
C SER A 198 -6.99 -4.34 -10.99
N VAL A 199 -7.70 -3.99 -9.91
CA VAL A 199 -8.91 -3.16 -9.93
C VAL A 199 -8.66 -1.82 -9.24
N MET A 200 -9.59 -0.87 -9.44
CA MET A 200 -9.59 0.38 -8.68
C MET A 200 -9.69 0.07 -7.19
N VAL A 201 -8.95 0.84 -6.38
CA VAL A 201 -8.97 0.69 -4.93
C VAL A 201 -9.88 1.74 -4.32
N ASP A 202 -10.80 1.29 -3.49
CA ASP A 202 -11.66 2.14 -2.67
C ASP A 202 -10.95 2.45 -1.36
N ILE A 203 -10.76 3.74 -1.08
CA ILE A 203 -10.18 4.20 0.17
C ILE A 203 -11.14 5.20 0.81
N GLY A 204 -11.81 4.75 1.87
CA GLY A 204 -12.81 5.56 2.56
C GLY A 204 -13.95 6.01 1.65
N GLY A 205 -14.35 5.20 0.67
CA GLY A 205 -15.38 5.51 -0.32
C GLY A 205 -14.87 6.26 -1.56
N VAL A 206 -13.57 6.57 -1.64
CA VAL A 206 -12.97 7.25 -2.79
C VAL A 206 -12.29 6.25 -3.71
N ARG A 207 -12.72 6.20 -4.97
CA ARG A 207 -12.11 5.33 -6.00
C ARG A 207 -10.80 5.92 -6.52
N THR A 208 -9.72 5.13 -6.48
CA THR A 208 -8.36 5.52 -6.85
C THR A 208 -7.65 4.46 -7.70
N ASN A 209 -6.54 4.81 -8.36
CA ASN A 209 -5.79 3.91 -9.26
C ASN A 209 -4.27 3.92 -9.05
N PHE A 210 -3.79 4.25 -7.84
CA PHE A 210 -2.36 4.16 -7.50
C PHE A 210 -1.97 2.78 -7.00
N ARG A 211 -0.67 2.53 -6.92
CA ARG A 211 -0.12 1.22 -6.53
C ARG A 211 -0.55 0.87 -5.10
N MET A 212 -1.32 -0.21 -4.99
CA MET A 212 -1.82 -0.75 -3.74
C MET A 212 -1.75 -2.27 -3.81
N PRO A 213 -1.41 -2.92 -2.70
CA PRO A 213 -1.43 -4.37 -2.60
C PRO A 213 -2.88 -4.86 -2.60
N ASP A 214 -3.11 -6.03 -3.16
CA ASP A 214 -4.40 -6.71 -3.08
C ASP A 214 -4.54 -7.33 -1.69
N ILE A 215 -5.28 -6.64 -0.81
CA ILE A 215 -5.40 -6.99 0.61
C ILE A 215 -6.85 -7.03 1.05
N ILE A 216 -7.18 -8.05 1.84
CA ILE A 216 -8.42 -8.15 2.58
C ILE A 216 -8.10 -8.03 4.07
N ALA A 217 -8.61 -6.98 4.70
CA ALA A 217 -8.58 -6.82 6.15
C ALA A 217 -9.80 -7.49 6.79
N LEU A 218 -9.57 -8.35 7.77
CA LEU A 218 -10.60 -8.98 8.60
C LEU A 218 -10.54 -8.42 10.01
N GLY A 219 -11.70 -8.23 10.64
CA GLY A 219 -11.85 -7.81 12.04
C GLY A 219 -11.51 -8.91 13.06
N LEU A 220 -10.43 -9.66 12.82
CA LEU A 220 -9.96 -10.76 13.65
C LEU A 220 -8.50 -10.52 14.03
N GLY A 221 -8.22 -10.36 15.32
CA GLY A 221 -6.87 -10.36 15.89
C GLY A 221 -6.93 -10.82 17.33
N GLY A 222 -5.79 -10.84 18.04
CA GLY A 222 -5.72 -11.36 19.40
C GLY A 222 -6.72 -10.71 20.38
N GLY A 223 -6.91 -9.40 20.26
CA GLY A 223 -7.83 -8.61 21.09
C GLY A 223 -9.26 -8.52 20.56
N SER A 224 -9.61 -9.20 19.47
CA SER A 224 -11.00 -9.20 18.96
C SER A 224 -11.94 -9.73 20.03
N ILE A 225 -12.99 -8.96 20.31
CA ILE A 225 -13.95 -9.24 21.38
C ILE A 225 -14.82 -10.43 20.99
N VAL A 226 -14.99 -11.34 21.93
CA VAL A 226 -15.81 -12.55 21.79
C VAL A 226 -17.16 -12.30 22.45
N THR A 227 -18.23 -12.35 21.65
CA THR A 227 -19.61 -12.16 22.11
C THR A 227 -20.38 -13.48 22.03
N LEU A 228 -21.00 -13.88 23.14
CA LEU A 228 -21.90 -15.03 23.17
C LEU A 228 -23.31 -14.61 22.72
N LEU A 229 -23.84 -15.28 21.70
CA LEU A 229 -25.14 -14.95 21.14
C LEU A 229 -26.27 -15.58 21.96
N LYS A 230 -27.40 -14.86 22.10
CA LYS A 230 -28.58 -15.29 22.89
C LYS A 230 -29.22 -16.60 22.40
N GLY A 231 -28.93 -17.05 21.18
CA GLY A 231 -29.41 -18.31 20.58
C GLY A 231 -28.38 -19.45 20.57
N GLY A 232 -27.22 -19.26 21.21
CA GLY A 232 -26.06 -20.13 21.06
C GLY A 232 -25.16 -19.70 19.89
N GLY A 233 -23.88 -20.06 19.98
CA GLY A 233 -22.84 -19.63 19.05
C GLY A 233 -22.03 -18.44 19.54
N VAL A 234 -20.92 -18.20 18.84
CA VAL A 234 -19.90 -17.22 19.18
C VAL A 234 -19.72 -16.27 18.01
N GLN A 235 -19.68 -14.96 18.28
CA GLN A 235 -19.27 -13.94 17.33
C GLN A 235 -17.93 -13.36 17.78
N ILE A 236 -17.00 -13.15 16.84
CA ILE A 236 -15.69 -12.57 17.11
C ILE A 236 -15.54 -11.29 16.30
N GLY A 237 -15.23 -10.19 16.98
CA GLY A 237 -15.11 -8.87 16.36
C GLY A 237 -16.44 -8.31 15.84
N PRO A 238 -16.40 -7.21 15.05
CA PRO A 238 -15.20 -6.50 14.59
C PRO A 238 -14.52 -5.64 15.67
N GLN A 239 -15.18 -5.42 16.82
CA GLN A 239 -14.59 -4.64 17.91
C GLN A 239 -13.40 -5.39 18.53
N SER A 240 -12.37 -4.64 18.92
CA SER A 240 -11.17 -5.15 19.58
C SER A 240 -10.79 -4.27 20.76
N VAL A 241 -10.21 -4.87 21.80
CA VAL A 241 -9.60 -4.14 22.92
C VAL A 241 -8.26 -3.50 22.54
N GLY A 242 -7.70 -3.85 21.37
CA GLY A 242 -6.50 -3.24 20.80
C GLY A 242 -5.30 -3.26 21.74
N TYR A 243 -4.64 -2.11 21.89
CA TYR A 243 -3.47 -1.97 22.77
C TYR A 243 -3.78 -2.24 24.26
N ASN A 244 -5.06 -2.22 24.68
CA ASN A 244 -5.47 -2.49 26.05
C ASN A 244 -5.60 -3.99 26.37
N ILE A 245 -5.22 -4.89 25.44
CA ILE A 245 -5.35 -6.34 25.63
C ILE A 245 -4.73 -6.84 26.94
N THR A 246 -3.58 -6.31 27.35
CA THR A 246 -2.87 -6.70 28.57
C THR A 246 -3.57 -6.27 29.87
N THR A 247 -4.66 -5.50 29.78
CA THR A 247 -5.44 -5.04 30.94
C THR A 247 -6.89 -5.50 30.87
N GLN A 248 -7.46 -5.65 29.66
CA GLN A 248 -8.87 -5.97 29.49
C GLN A 248 -9.15 -7.44 29.21
N ALA A 249 -8.22 -8.19 28.62
CA ALA A 249 -8.45 -9.61 28.33
C ALA A 249 -8.43 -10.46 29.60
N VAL A 250 -9.22 -11.54 29.62
CA VAL A 250 -9.40 -12.40 30.80
C VAL A 250 -8.08 -13.04 31.23
N VAL A 251 -7.26 -13.46 30.27
CA VAL A 251 -5.97 -14.11 30.52
C VAL A 251 -4.95 -13.17 31.17
N PHE A 252 -5.15 -11.86 31.07
CA PHE A 252 -4.35 -10.85 31.78
C PHE A 252 -5.03 -10.29 33.04
N GLY A 253 -6.23 -10.80 33.37
CA GLY A 253 -6.97 -10.42 34.58
C GLY A 253 -8.05 -9.35 34.39
N GLY A 254 -8.34 -8.98 33.14
CA GLY A 254 -9.52 -8.16 32.82
C GLY A 254 -10.81 -8.99 32.72
N GLU A 255 -11.88 -8.36 32.25
CA GLU A 255 -13.23 -8.96 32.19
C GLU A 255 -13.71 -9.24 30.76
N THR A 256 -12.98 -8.76 29.74
CA THR A 256 -13.40 -8.88 28.34
C THR A 256 -12.87 -10.17 27.75
N LEU A 257 -13.75 -11.04 27.27
CA LEU A 257 -13.35 -12.25 26.55
C LEU A 257 -12.86 -11.89 25.15
N THR A 258 -11.67 -12.39 24.79
CA THR A 258 -10.98 -12.09 23.52
C THR A 258 -10.56 -13.36 22.77
N ALA A 259 -10.17 -13.22 21.51
CA ALA A 259 -9.66 -14.33 20.70
C ALA A 259 -8.41 -14.99 21.32
N THR A 260 -7.51 -14.20 21.93
CA THR A 260 -6.35 -14.72 22.67
C THR A 260 -6.78 -15.59 23.85
N ASP A 261 -7.84 -15.21 24.58
CA ASP A 261 -8.35 -16.02 25.70
C ASP A 261 -8.81 -17.41 25.23
N LEU A 262 -9.51 -17.46 24.08
CA LEU A 262 -9.96 -18.71 23.46
C LEU A 262 -8.77 -19.57 23.01
N ALA A 263 -7.75 -18.97 22.39
CA ALA A 263 -6.55 -19.69 21.96
C ALA A 263 -5.76 -20.27 23.14
N VAL A 264 -5.63 -19.53 24.25
CA VAL A 264 -4.97 -20.02 25.47
C VAL A 264 -5.80 -21.12 26.13
N ALA A 265 -7.13 -20.97 26.19
CA ALA A 265 -8.04 -21.98 26.75
C ALA A 265 -8.07 -23.27 25.94
N ALA A 266 -7.96 -23.17 24.61
CA ALA A 266 -7.83 -24.32 23.71
C ALA A 266 -6.46 -25.01 23.78
N GLY A 267 -5.48 -24.38 24.45
CA GLY A 267 -4.10 -24.88 24.57
C GLY A 267 -3.22 -24.58 23.35
N TYR A 268 -3.60 -23.64 22.50
CA TYR A 268 -2.86 -23.28 21.27
C TYR A 268 -1.83 -22.19 21.50
N ALA A 269 -1.97 -21.44 22.60
CA ALA A 269 -1.07 -20.36 22.98
C ALA A 269 -0.65 -20.46 24.45
N ASP A 270 0.53 -19.92 24.74
CA ASP A 270 1.05 -19.71 26.09
C ASP A 270 1.27 -18.21 26.32
N ILE A 271 0.17 -17.51 26.60
CA ILE A 271 0.12 -16.05 26.75
C ILE A 271 -0.67 -15.76 28.03
N GLY A 272 -0.16 -14.86 28.88
CA GLY A 272 -0.81 -14.48 30.13
C GLY A 272 -0.94 -15.65 31.13
N ASP A 273 -1.97 -15.61 31.98
CA ASP A 273 -2.23 -16.60 33.02
C ASP A 273 -3.34 -17.58 32.60
N ARG A 274 -2.94 -18.77 32.14
CA ARG A 274 -3.86 -19.85 31.70
C ARG A 274 -4.88 -20.25 32.76
N SER A 275 -4.59 -20.09 34.05
CA SER A 275 -5.53 -20.47 35.12
C SER A 275 -6.82 -19.64 35.09
N ARG A 276 -6.77 -18.43 34.51
CA ARG A 276 -7.90 -17.50 34.41
C ARG A 276 -8.93 -17.92 33.37
N VAL A 277 -8.48 -18.61 32.32
CA VAL A 277 -9.35 -19.10 31.25
C VAL A 277 -9.76 -20.56 31.42
N ALA A 278 -9.25 -21.24 32.46
CA ALA A 278 -9.54 -22.65 32.72
C ALA A 278 -11.03 -22.95 33.02
N ARG A 279 -11.81 -21.93 33.39
CA ARG A 279 -13.25 -22.05 33.68
C ARG A 279 -14.15 -21.81 32.46
N LEU A 280 -13.57 -21.45 31.31
CA LEU A 280 -14.36 -21.25 30.10
C LEU A 280 -15.03 -22.57 29.68
N ASP A 281 -16.28 -22.45 29.24
CA ASP A 281 -17.05 -23.59 28.76
C ASP A 281 -16.39 -24.17 27.50
N LYS A 282 -16.21 -25.50 27.47
CA LYS A 282 -15.58 -26.20 26.35
C LYS A 282 -16.27 -25.92 25.01
N ARG A 283 -17.59 -25.75 25.02
CA ARG A 283 -18.37 -25.42 23.83
C ARG A 283 -18.05 -24.02 23.34
N VAL A 284 -17.89 -23.04 24.23
CA VAL A 284 -17.50 -21.67 23.85
C VAL A 284 -16.11 -21.67 23.23
N ILE A 285 -15.18 -22.44 23.79
CA ILE A 285 -13.83 -22.60 23.25
C ILE A 285 -13.89 -23.20 21.84
N GLU A 286 -14.60 -24.31 21.66
CA GLU A 286 -14.70 -25.01 20.37
C GLU A 286 -15.42 -24.17 19.29
N ASP A 287 -16.55 -23.56 19.63
CA ASP A 287 -17.33 -22.70 18.73
C ASP A 287 -16.51 -21.46 18.33
N GLY A 288 -15.82 -20.84 19.29
CA GLY A 288 -14.98 -19.67 19.04
C GLY A 288 -13.75 -19.98 18.19
N VAL A 289 -13.04 -21.09 18.46
CA VAL A 289 -11.93 -21.54 17.62
C VAL A 289 -12.41 -21.85 16.20
N THR A 290 -13.54 -22.52 16.06
CA THR A 290 -14.13 -22.81 14.74
C THR A 290 -14.44 -21.52 13.99
N GLU A 291 -14.98 -20.51 14.67
CA GLU A 291 -15.28 -19.21 14.06
C GLU A 291 -14.00 -18.46 13.63
N MET A 292 -12.93 -18.49 14.42
CA MET A 292 -11.64 -17.89 14.03
C MET A 292 -11.11 -18.49 12.71
N HIS A 293 -11.12 -19.82 12.60
CA HIS A 293 -10.65 -20.51 11.39
C HIS A 293 -11.58 -20.22 10.21
N ARG A 294 -12.90 -20.26 10.42
CA ARG A 294 -13.89 -19.96 9.37
C ARG A 294 -13.71 -18.54 8.80
N LEU A 295 -13.43 -17.55 9.64
CA LEU A 295 -13.20 -16.16 9.21
C LEU A 295 -11.94 -16.06 8.34
N VAL A 296 -10.84 -16.69 8.77
CA VAL A 296 -9.59 -16.72 7.99
C VAL A 296 -9.76 -17.50 6.68
N GLU A 297 -10.39 -18.69 6.71
CA GLU A 297 -10.71 -19.47 5.50
C GLU A 297 -11.50 -18.65 4.48
N ALA A 298 -12.55 -17.94 4.93
CA ALA A 298 -13.36 -17.10 4.06
C ALA A 298 -12.56 -15.94 3.45
N GLY A 299 -11.61 -15.36 4.19
CA GLY A 299 -10.71 -14.33 3.66
C GLY A 299 -9.69 -14.88 2.66
N LEU A 300 -9.10 -16.04 2.95
CA LEU A 300 -8.16 -16.73 2.06
C LEU A 300 -8.83 -17.13 0.75
N ASP A 301 -10.04 -17.69 0.81
CA ASP A 301 -10.80 -18.10 -0.38
C ASP A 301 -11.10 -16.92 -1.31
N ARG A 302 -11.49 -15.78 -0.74
CA ARG A 302 -11.72 -14.53 -1.51
C ARG A 302 -10.46 -13.98 -2.18
N MET A 303 -9.27 -14.28 -1.64
CA MET A 303 -8.00 -13.78 -2.14
C MET A 303 -7.38 -14.68 -3.23
N LYS A 304 -7.76 -15.96 -3.24
CA LYS A 304 -7.32 -16.93 -4.24
C LYS A 304 -7.86 -16.60 -5.63
N THR A 305 -7.02 -16.80 -6.64
CA THR A 305 -7.38 -16.63 -8.05
C THR A 305 -7.79 -17.93 -8.74
N SER A 306 -7.53 -19.08 -8.12
CA SER A 306 -7.98 -20.39 -8.58
C SER A 306 -8.50 -21.23 -7.42
N GLY A 307 -9.22 -22.31 -7.74
CA GLY A 307 -9.68 -23.27 -6.74
C GLY A 307 -8.57 -24.14 -6.14
N ASP A 308 -7.36 -24.11 -6.71
CA ASP A 308 -6.27 -24.99 -6.32
C ASP A 308 -5.76 -24.66 -4.91
N ALA A 309 -5.20 -25.66 -4.22
CA ALA A 309 -4.60 -25.43 -2.92
C ALA A 309 -3.32 -24.58 -3.05
N ALA A 310 -3.17 -23.56 -2.21
CA ALA A 310 -2.02 -22.65 -2.21
C ALA A 310 -1.27 -22.70 -0.87
N PRO A 311 0.05 -22.48 -0.84
CA PRO A 311 0.77 -22.39 0.43
C PRO A 311 0.36 -21.10 1.16
N LEU A 312 0.30 -21.17 2.50
CA LEU A 312 0.00 -20.05 3.38
C LEU A 312 1.17 -19.79 4.32
N VAL A 313 1.57 -18.52 4.44
CA VAL A 313 2.49 -18.07 5.46
C VAL A 313 1.72 -17.25 6.51
N LEU A 314 1.75 -17.70 7.75
CA LEU A 314 1.19 -16.94 8.88
C LEU A 314 2.28 -16.07 9.47
N VAL A 315 1.99 -14.78 9.62
CA VAL A 315 2.84 -13.81 10.31
C VAL A 315 2.02 -13.01 11.32
N GLY A 316 2.70 -12.16 12.10
CA GLY A 316 2.09 -11.38 13.17
C GLY A 316 2.00 -12.14 14.49
N GLY A 317 1.91 -11.39 15.58
CA GLY A 317 1.87 -11.94 16.94
C GLY A 317 0.61 -12.76 17.24
N GLY A 318 -0.45 -12.57 16.46
CA GLY A 318 -1.69 -13.33 16.53
C GLY A 318 -1.72 -14.57 15.64
N SER A 319 -0.62 -14.93 14.96
CA SER A 319 -0.56 -16.16 14.14
C SER A 319 -0.96 -17.43 14.92
N VAL A 320 -0.74 -17.44 16.24
CA VAL A 320 -1.16 -18.49 17.19
C VAL A 320 -2.68 -18.75 17.25
N LEU A 321 -3.51 -17.84 16.73
CA LEU A 321 -4.96 -18.03 16.67
C LEU A 321 -5.36 -19.14 15.68
N ILE A 322 -4.49 -19.47 14.73
CA ILE A 322 -4.72 -20.47 13.70
C ILE A 322 -3.83 -21.68 13.98
N ASN A 323 -4.46 -22.80 14.30
CA ASN A 323 -3.78 -24.04 14.71
C ASN A 323 -4.46 -25.31 14.15
N ARG A 324 -5.41 -25.16 13.22
CA ARG A 324 -6.06 -26.26 12.51
C ARG A 324 -5.74 -26.18 11.03
N GLU A 325 -5.93 -27.30 10.33
CA GLU A 325 -5.90 -27.31 8.89
C GLU A 325 -6.97 -26.38 8.32
N LEU A 326 -6.59 -25.59 7.32
CA LEU A 326 -7.46 -24.66 6.61
C LEU A 326 -7.79 -25.23 5.24
N LYS A 327 -9.07 -25.19 4.86
CA LYS A 327 -9.52 -25.66 3.56
C LYS A 327 -8.89 -24.85 2.43
N GLY A 328 -8.46 -25.56 1.39
CA GLY A 328 -7.88 -24.93 0.19
C GLY A 328 -6.46 -24.40 0.39
N ILE A 329 -5.78 -24.79 1.47
CA ILE A 329 -4.37 -24.49 1.76
C ILE A 329 -3.54 -25.76 1.66
N SER A 330 -2.41 -25.74 0.93
CA SER A 330 -1.57 -26.91 0.69
C SER A 330 -0.57 -27.17 1.82
N GLU A 331 -0.01 -26.11 2.39
CA GLU A 331 0.86 -26.11 3.55
C GLU A 331 0.70 -24.80 4.32
N VAL A 332 0.91 -24.85 5.64
CA VAL A 332 0.96 -23.66 6.50
C VAL A 332 2.38 -23.53 7.04
N ARG A 333 3.03 -22.39 6.79
CA ARG A 333 4.36 -22.06 7.33
C ARG A 333 4.25 -20.91 8.31
N THR A 334 4.85 -21.10 9.49
CA THR A 334 4.97 -20.06 10.52
C THR A 334 6.39 -20.11 11.06
N HIS A 335 7.14 -19.02 10.91
CA HIS A 335 8.51 -18.92 11.44
C HIS A 335 8.47 -18.50 12.92
N SER A 336 9.52 -18.79 13.70
CA SER A 336 9.62 -18.34 15.10
C SER A 336 9.57 -16.81 15.22
N ASP A 337 10.08 -16.12 14.22
CA ASP A 337 10.13 -14.65 14.14
C ASP A 337 8.91 -14.03 13.44
N ALA A 338 7.83 -14.81 13.24
CA ALA A 338 6.58 -14.35 12.63
C ALA A 338 6.04 -13.06 13.26
N GLY A 339 6.19 -12.89 14.58
CA GLY A 339 5.73 -11.72 15.31
C GLY A 339 6.42 -10.41 14.96
N VAL A 340 7.58 -10.47 14.29
CA VAL A 340 8.36 -9.29 13.85
C VAL A 340 8.55 -9.24 12.32
N ALA A 341 7.76 -10.01 11.57
CA ALA A 341 7.84 -10.08 10.10
C ALA A 341 7.76 -8.70 9.45
N ASN A 342 6.93 -7.80 9.98
CA ASN A 342 6.83 -6.42 9.50
C ASN A 342 8.20 -5.69 9.52
N ALA A 343 8.87 -5.70 10.68
CA ALA A 343 10.17 -5.05 10.83
C ALA A 343 11.24 -5.70 9.93
N ILE A 344 11.21 -7.03 9.81
CA ILE A 344 12.10 -7.77 8.90
C ILE A 344 11.86 -7.31 7.46
N GLY A 345 10.61 -7.29 7.00
CA GLY A 345 10.26 -6.89 5.64
C GLY A 345 10.66 -5.45 5.32
N ALA A 346 10.49 -4.52 6.26
CA ALA A 346 10.97 -3.15 6.13
C ALA A 346 12.50 -3.08 6.00
N SER A 347 13.23 -3.89 6.78
CA SER A 347 14.70 -3.88 6.81
C SER A 347 15.37 -4.45 5.56
N ILE A 348 14.67 -5.32 4.82
CA ILE A 348 15.15 -5.96 3.59
C ILE A 348 14.51 -5.36 2.32
N ALA A 349 13.73 -4.30 2.47
CA ALA A 349 13.00 -3.70 1.36
C ALA A 349 13.98 -3.12 0.32
N LYS A 350 13.64 -3.31 -0.94
CA LYS A 350 14.42 -2.85 -2.10
C LYS A 350 13.92 -1.49 -2.55
N ILE A 351 14.73 -0.73 -3.29
CA ILE A 351 14.27 0.49 -3.97
C ILE A 351 13.69 0.10 -5.33
N GLY A 352 12.48 0.57 -5.60
CA GLY A 352 11.74 0.31 -6.83
C GLY A 352 11.89 1.40 -7.88
N GLY A 353 11.70 1.02 -9.15
CA GLY A 353 11.50 1.94 -10.26
C GLY A 353 10.47 1.37 -11.23
N GLU A 354 9.63 2.24 -11.80
CA GLU A 354 8.55 1.84 -12.70
C GLU A 354 8.46 2.76 -13.91
N THR A 355 8.21 2.17 -15.07
CA THR A 355 7.74 2.84 -16.27
C THR A 355 6.36 2.33 -16.62
N ASP A 356 5.45 3.22 -17.03
CA ASP A 356 4.12 2.89 -17.56
C ASP A 356 3.82 3.84 -18.72
N LYS A 357 4.03 3.37 -19.95
CA LYS A 357 3.97 4.21 -21.15
C LYS A 357 3.30 3.45 -22.30
N VAL A 358 2.64 4.20 -23.19
CA VAL A 358 2.10 3.67 -24.44
C VAL A 358 3.15 3.79 -25.54
N TYR A 359 3.41 2.69 -26.22
CA TYR A 359 4.33 2.55 -27.35
C TYR A 359 3.54 2.18 -28.60
N SER A 360 4.05 2.53 -29.77
CA SER A 360 3.53 2.03 -31.06
C SER A 360 4.50 1.02 -31.62
N TYR A 361 4.13 -0.27 -31.58
CA TYR A 361 4.98 -1.33 -32.12
C TYR A 361 5.15 -1.24 -33.64
N ASP A 362 4.20 -0.63 -34.35
CA ASP A 362 4.31 -0.40 -35.80
C ASP A 362 5.35 0.68 -36.15
N VAL A 363 5.61 1.64 -35.25
CA VAL A 363 6.57 2.74 -35.47
C VAL A 363 7.95 2.40 -34.94
N GLU A 364 8.03 1.97 -33.68
CA GLU A 364 9.29 1.81 -32.95
C GLU A 364 9.78 0.35 -32.93
N GLY A 365 8.87 -0.62 -33.10
CA GLY A 365 9.15 -2.05 -32.93
C GLY A 365 9.10 -2.50 -31.46
N ARG A 366 8.60 -3.73 -31.23
CA ARG A 366 8.43 -4.29 -29.87
C ARG A 366 9.73 -4.34 -29.06
N GLU A 367 10.84 -4.70 -29.70
CA GLU A 367 12.13 -4.87 -29.02
C GLU A 367 12.68 -3.53 -28.49
N ALA A 368 12.69 -2.49 -29.33
CA ALA A 368 13.13 -1.16 -28.93
C ALA A 368 12.22 -0.53 -27.87
N ALA A 369 10.89 -0.73 -27.99
CA ALA A 369 9.92 -0.28 -26.99
C ALA A 369 10.16 -0.93 -25.61
N MET A 370 10.45 -2.24 -25.59
CA MET A 370 10.77 -2.96 -24.37
C MET A 370 12.09 -2.49 -23.75
N GLU A 371 13.12 -2.28 -24.58
CA GLU A 371 14.42 -1.77 -24.13
C GLU A 371 14.30 -0.38 -23.49
N ASP A 372 13.57 0.54 -24.12
CA ASP A 372 13.29 1.88 -23.58
C ASP A 372 12.54 1.80 -22.25
N ALA A 373 11.49 0.98 -22.17
CA ALA A 373 10.69 0.83 -20.96
C ALA A 373 11.53 0.29 -19.77
N ILE A 374 12.35 -0.73 -20.01
CA ILE A 374 13.27 -1.30 -19.02
C ILE A 374 14.34 -0.27 -18.62
N ALA A 375 14.96 0.42 -19.58
CA ALA A 375 15.99 1.42 -19.31
C ALA A 375 15.44 2.57 -18.46
N SER A 376 14.24 3.06 -18.79
CA SER A 376 13.54 4.10 -18.03
C SER A 376 13.21 3.66 -16.61
N ALA A 377 12.76 2.40 -16.42
CA ALA A 377 12.42 1.88 -15.09
C ALA A 377 13.69 1.76 -14.22
N LYS A 378 14.79 1.25 -14.80
CA LYS A 378 16.11 1.19 -14.16
C LYS A 378 16.64 2.57 -13.79
N ALA A 379 16.57 3.54 -14.70
CA ALA A 379 17.00 4.91 -14.45
C ALA A 379 16.24 5.54 -13.28
N ARG A 380 14.92 5.33 -13.20
CA ARG A 380 14.09 5.78 -12.08
C ARG A 380 14.48 5.13 -10.76
N ALA A 381 14.74 3.82 -10.74
CA ALA A 381 15.20 3.13 -9.54
C ALA A 381 16.55 3.66 -9.04
N VAL A 382 17.52 3.86 -9.94
CA VAL A 382 18.83 4.45 -9.60
C VAL A 382 18.67 5.87 -9.07
N ALA A 383 17.85 6.70 -9.71
CA ALA A 383 17.56 8.06 -9.25
C ALA A 383 16.90 8.09 -7.86
N ALA A 384 16.13 7.05 -7.51
CA ALA A 384 15.56 6.87 -6.18
C ALA A 384 16.54 6.31 -5.13
N GLY A 385 17.74 5.87 -5.55
CA GLY A 385 18.82 5.40 -4.69
C GLY A 385 19.15 3.91 -4.79
N ALA A 386 18.62 3.18 -5.77
CA ALA A 386 18.95 1.77 -5.99
C ALA A 386 20.38 1.60 -6.54
N GLY A 387 21.09 0.55 -6.12
CA GLY A 387 22.37 0.16 -6.72
C GLY A 387 22.18 -0.39 -8.12
N ALA A 388 22.82 0.20 -9.13
CA ALA A 388 22.64 -0.16 -10.54
C ALA A 388 22.88 -1.64 -10.85
N ASP A 389 23.86 -2.26 -10.19
CA ASP A 389 24.25 -3.67 -10.39
C ASP A 389 23.29 -4.68 -9.72
N SER A 390 22.39 -4.19 -8.85
CA SER A 390 21.45 -5.03 -8.09
C SER A 390 20.03 -5.06 -8.67
N LEU A 391 19.81 -4.35 -9.78
CA LEU A 391 18.47 -4.18 -10.35
C LEU A 391 17.98 -5.45 -11.03
N GLU A 392 16.85 -5.96 -10.53
CA GLU A 392 16.13 -7.09 -11.09
C GLU A 392 14.80 -6.61 -11.68
N ILE A 393 14.39 -7.21 -12.80
CA ILE A 393 13.06 -6.99 -13.36
C ILE A 393 12.07 -7.78 -12.52
N MET A 394 11.10 -7.08 -11.95
CA MET A 394 10.09 -7.69 -11.09
C MET A 394 8.85 -8.12 -11.85
N ASP A 395 8.44 -7.29 -12.80
CA ASP A 395 7.21 -7.48 -13.56
C ASP A 395 7.31 -6.76 -14.90
N ILE A 396 6.72 -7.36 -15.93
CA ILE A 396 6.52 -6.76 -17.24
C ILE A 396 5.09 -7.07 -17.66
N GLU A 397 4.32 -6.01 -17.88
CA GLU A 397 2.94 -6.10 -18.35
C GLU A 397 2.85 -5.46 -19.74
N GLU A 398 2.41 -6.24 -20.72
CA GLU A 398 2.13 -5.77 -22.08
C GLU A 398 0.62 -5.83 -22.33
N LEU A 399 -0.01 -4.66 -22.46
CA LEU A 399 -1.44 -4.57 -22.74
C LEU A 399 -1.67 -3.93 -24.12
N PRO A 400 -2.07 -4.71 -25.13
CA PRO A 400 -2.50 -4.16 -26.41
C PRO A 400 -3.71 -3.25 -26.23
N LEU A 401 -3.62 -2.03 -26.73
CA LEU A 401 -4.72 -1.07 -26.70
C LEU A 401 -5.63 -1.31 -27.90
N ALA A 402 -6.73 -2.02 -27.67
CA ALA A 402 -7.74 -2.26 -28.69
C ALA A 402 -8.29 -0.92 -29.22
N TYR A 403 -8.55 -0.86 -30.54
CA TYR A 403 -9.11 0.30 -31.26
C TYR A 403 -8.18 1.52 -31.35
N VAL A 404 -6.94 1.40 -30.92
CA VAL A 404 -5.88 2.38 -31.18
C VAL A 404 -5.10 1.96 -32.42
N PRO A 405 -5.02 2.79 -33.48
CA PRO A 405 -4.23 2.49 -34.68
C PRO A 405 -2.72 2.35 -34.35
N GLY A 406 -1.99 1.59 -35.16
CA GLY A 406 -0.52 1.55 -35.08
C GLY A 406 0.06 0.55 -34.08
N GLY A 407 -0.65 -0.54 -33.77
CA GLY A 407 -0.15 -1.58 -32.88
C GLY A 407 0.20 -1.05 -31.49
N ALA A 408 -0.63 -0.14 -30.95
CA ALA A 408 -0.33 0.52 -29.69
C ALA A 408 -0.39 -0.47 -28.52
N VAL A 409 0.65 -0.47 -27.70
CA VAL A 409 0.77 -1.33 -26.53
C VAL A 409 1.16 -0.45 -25.35
N ARG A 410 0.42 -0.57 -24.25
CA ARG A 410 0.86 -0.05 -22.96
C ARG A 410 1.86 -1.04 -22.39
N LEU A 411 3.11 -0.59 -22.26
CA LEU A 411 4.18 -1.32 -21.59
C LEU A 411 4.37 -0.78 -20.19
N ARG A 412 4.29 -1.69 -19.23
CA ARG A 412 4.64 -1.42 -17.85
C ARG A 412 5.80 -2.30 -17.44
N VAL A 413 6.85 -1.69 -16.93
CA VAL A 413 8.03 -2.41 -16.45
C VAL A 413 8.34 -1.96 -15.04
N LYS A 414 8.54 -2.93 -14.16
CA LYS A 414 9.02 -2.70 -12.81
C LYS A 414 10.37 -3.32 -12.59
N VAL A 415 11.19 -2.60 -11.85
CA VAL A 415 12.45 -3.09 -11.35
C VAL A 415 12.58 -2.80 -9.87
N ALA A 416 13.36 -3.63 -9.17
CA ALA A 416 13.74 -3.38 -7.80
C ALA A 416 15.21 -3.76 -7.60
N GLY A 417 15.93 -2.98 -6.80
CA GLY A 417 17.33 -3.23 -6.46
C GLY A 417 17.61 -2.93 -5.00
N ASP A 418 18.72 -3.44 -4.51
CA ASP A 418 19.18 -3.13 -3.16
C ASP A 418 19.48 -1.63 -3.06
N LEU A 419 19.32 -1.08 -1.86
CA LEU A 419 19.76 0.28 -1.57
C LEU A 419 21.24 0.39 -1.96
N ALA A 420 21.58 1.36 -2.81
CA ALA A 420 22.97 1.62 -3.14
C ALA A 420 23.71 1.81 -1.82
N ALA A 421 24.81 1.10 -1.61
CA ALA A 421 25.65 1.33 -0.45
C ALA A 421 26.05 2.81 -0.48
N ALA A 422 25.36 3.64 0.31
CA ALA A 422 25.74 5.02 0.51
C ALA A 422 27.20 4.94 0.89
N GLY A 423 28.07 5.57 0.08
CA GLY A 423 29.51 5.43 0.22
C GLY A 423 29.85 5.43 1.69
N VAL A 424 30.17 4.24 2.22
CA VAL A 424 30.86 4.11 3.49
C VAL A 424 32.16 4.77 3.16
N ASN A 425 32.22 6.09 3.34
CA ASN A 425 33.46 6.82 3.36
C ASN A 425 34.27 6.05 4.39
N GLN A 426 35.21 5.27 3.87
CA GLN A 426 36.34 4.75 4.60
C GLN A 426 36.88 5.97 5.34
N ARG A 427 36.66 5.96 6.66
CA ARG A 427 37.27 6.95 7.54
C ARG A 427 38.79 6.81 7.46
#